data_AF-I0JZN6-F1
#
_entry.id   AF-I0JZN6-F1
#
_cell.length_a   1.000
_cell.length_b   1.000
_cell.length_c   1.000
_cell.angle_alpha   90.00
_cell.angle_beta   90.00
_cell.angle_gamma   90.00
#
_symmetry.space_group_name_H-M   'P 1'
#
loop_
_entity.id
_entity.type
_entity.pdbx_description
1 polymer ?
#
loop_
_entity_poly.entity_id
_entity_poly.type
_entity_poly.pdbx_seq_one_letter_code
_entity_poly.pdbx_strand_id
1 'polypeptide(L)'
;MDKIFFLFLFCFFTIVALLWGHPAGTLSNGERASAEGPGKYLFPLVGDWIKGPVRAPAFLIEYVDFQCPVCKRYNEINKQLLKDYQGRLLIIYRHKPSPTHPYSFIAALSAEAAGKEGCFWQMTDLLFEKQDEWANAQDPWKLFRQYAQSLNIDDEHFLRNLKDPQLQKKIYKDIQSSLALGATTIPSFFLNAERIPNPQSYEDFKILIEASLIKSKKTQVHEHADIRVVLDGKPVDFSLPKFQSKYGQELDPYVHLHHGNGKVLHKHKNGINLGYFFKTLGMDFGKDHFTLDTGKRFEPSGNKVLLLFVNGRKEPLMDAYEPKDLDRILLYFGPNSEELIAKELALVSDEACIYSLKCPQRGMPPEEECTGQLGSDCQ
;
A
#
# COMPACT_ATOMS: atom_id res chain seq x y z
N MET A 1 -42.40 64.25 -1.51
CA MET A 1 -42.68 63.85 -2.90
C MET A 1 -41.67 62.77 -3.22
N ASP A 2 -42.11 61.52 -3.35
CA ASP A 2 -41.44 60.47 -4.12
C ASP A 2 -42.30 59.22 -4.05
N LYS A 3 -42.89 58.86 -5.20
CA LYS A 3 -43.66 57.63 -5.39
C LYS A 3 -43.61 57.21 -6.86
N ILE A 4 -43.28 55.92 -7.05
CA ILE A 4 -43.78 55.01 -8.09
C ILE A 4 -43.17 55.16 -9.49
N PHE A 5 -42.46 54.11 -9.94
CA PHE A 5 -42.71 53.54 -11.26
C PHE A 5 -42.37 52.04 -11.27
N PHE A 6 -43.31 51.26 -11.81
CA PHE A 6 -43.41 49.81 -11.78
C PHE A 6 -43.55 49.35 -13.25
N LEU A 7 -42.99 48.19 -13.58
CA LEU A 7 -43.41 47.24 -14.63
C LEU A 7 -43.11 47.55 -16.12
N PHE A 8 -42.40 46.59 -16.74
CA PHE A 8 -42.63 45.91 -18.05
C PHE A 8 -41.38 45.85 -18.95
N LEU A 9 -40.81 44.66 -19.18
CA LEU A 9 -40.99 43.94 -20.46
C LEU A 9 -40.46 42.49 -20.41
N PHE A 10 -41.23 41.63 -21.07
CA PHE A 10 -41.15 40.17 -21.17
C PHE A 10 -40.37 39.71 -22.42
N CYS A 11 -40.08 38.39 -22.44
CA CYS A 11 -40.00 37.48 -23.60
C CYS A 11 -38.71 37.40 -24.44
N PHE A 12 -38.04 36.23 -24.42
CA PHE A 12 -38.22 35.10 -25.38
C PHE A 12 -37.34 33.90 -24.92
N PHE A 13 -37.92 32.80 -24.42
CA PHE A 13 -38.12 31.47 -25.09
C PHE A 13 -36.81 30.74 -25.47
N THR A 14 -36.50 29.45 -25.23
CA THR A 14 -37.12 28.20 -24.71
C THR A 14 -35.99 27.14 -24.71
N ILE A 15 -35.93 26.04 -23.94
CA ILE A 15 -36.64 24.75 -24.16
C ILE A 15 -36.36 23.82 -22.95
N VAL A 16 -37.45 23.36 -22.33
CA VAL A 16 -37.79 22.03 -21.77
C VAL A 16 -36.69 21.13 -21.15
N ALA A 17 -36.83 20.84 -19.85
CA ALA A 17 -36.69 19.49 -19.29
C ALA A 17 -37.60 19.34 -18.06
N LEU A 18 -38.78 18.77 -18.30
CA LEU A 18 -39.74 18.30 -17.31
C LEU A 18 -39.43 16.81 -17.06
N LEU A 19 -39.62 16.41 -15.80
CA LEU A 19 -39.61 15.02 -15.29
C LEU A 19 -38.20 14.46 -15.08
N TRP A 20 -37.82 14.22 -13.82
CA TRP A 20 -37.90 12.91 -13.15
C TRP A 20 -37.51 13.16 -11.69
N GLY A 21 -38.37 12.74 -10.76
CA GLY A 21 -38.00 12.63 -9.35
C GLY A 21 -36.81 11.68 -9.21
N HIS A 22 -35.84 12.05 -8.38
CA HIS A 22 -34.86 11.10 -7.87
C HIS A 22 -35.16 10.87 -6.39
N PRO A 23 -35.27 9.59 -5.98
CA PRO A 23 -35.45 9.26 -4.58
C PRO A 23 -34.21 9.69 -3.80
N ALA A 24 -34.37 9.88 -2.49
CA ALA A 24 -33.26 9.89 -1.56
C ALA A 24 -32.50 8.56 -1.72
N GLY A 25 -31.45 8.60 -2.53
CA GLY A 25 -30.53 7.48 -2.72
C GLY A 25 -29.73 7.29 -1.44
N THR A 26 -29.95 6.15 -0.81
CA THR A 26 -29.02 5.59 0.17
C THR A 26 -27.60 5.65 -0.38
N LEU A 27 -26.71 6.36 0.32
CA LEU A 27 -25.27 6.36 0.05
C LEU A 27 -24.77 4.92 0.11
N SER A 28 -24.50 4.32 -1.04
CA SER A 28 -23.83 3.02 -1.12
C SER A 28 -22.35 3.22 -0.83
N ASN A 29 -21.86 2.49 0.18
CA ASN A 29 -20.44 2.32 0.48
C ASN A 29 -19.63 1.98 -0.77
N GLY A 30 -18.51 2.68 -0.98
CA GLY A 30 -17.42 2.19 -1.84
C GLY A 30 -17.01 3.07 -3.02
N GLU A 31 -16.83 4.38 -2.85
CA GLU A 31 -15.95 5.13 -3.76
C GLU A 31 -14.49 4.79 -3.44
N ARG A 32 -13.95 3.85 -4.22
CA ARG A 32 -12.58 3.34 -4.18
C ARG A 32 -11.56 4.45 -4.50
N ALA A 33 -10.54 4.53 -3.65
CA ALA A 33 -9.35 5.34 -3.82
C ALA A 33 -8.61 4.99 -5.13
N SER A 34 -8.77 5.80 -6.17
CA SER A 34 -7.90 5.77 -7.35
C SER A 34 -6.56 6.47 -7.05
N ALA A 35 -5.52 6.14 -7.81
CA ALA A 35 -4.22 6.83 -7.80
C ALA A 35 -4.33 8.34 -8.13
N GLU A 36 -5.49 8.79 -8.62
CA GLU A 36 -5.78 10.19 -8.92
C GLU A 36 -6.67 10.86 -7.84
N GLY A 37 -7.32 10.08 -6.98
CA GLY A 37 -8.23 10.56 -5.93
C GLY A 37 -7.58 10.82 -4.56
N PRO A 38 -8.37 11.28 -3.56
CA PRO A 38 -7.87 11.60 -2.21
C PRO A 38 -7.18 10.42 -1.51
N GLY A 39 -7.59 9.19 -1.81
CA GLY A 39 -7.07 8.01 -1.12
C GLY A 39 -5.59 7.72 -1.37
N LYS A 40 -4.95 8.30 -2.39
CA LYS A 40 -3.48 8.24 -2.52
C LYS A 40 -2.75 8.83 -1.29
N TYR A 41 -3.38 9.78 -0.59
CA TYR A 41 -2.84 10.38 0.63
C TYR A 41 -2.95 9.45 1.85
N LEU A 42 -3.61 8.29 1.74
CA LEU A 42 -3.67 7.31 2.81
C LEU A 42 -2.42 6.42 2.91
N PHE A 43 -1.46 6.59 1.99
CA PHE A 43 -0.23 5.82 1.90
C PHE A 43 1.01 6.73 1.99
N PRO A 44 2.21 6.19 2.30
CA PRO A 44 3.46 6.94 2.20
C PRO A 44 3.66 7.53 0.78
N LEU A 45 4.14 8.76 0.72
CA LEU A 45 4.41 9.47 -0.53
C LEU A 45 5.88 9.82 -0.66
N VAL A 46 6.34 9.96 -1.91
CA VAL A 46 7.67 10.52 -2.20
C VAL A 46 7.78 11.91 -1.57
N GLY A 47 8.80 12.08 -0.75
CA GLY A 47 9.08 13.32 0.00
C GLY A 47 8.41 13.40 1.37
N ASP A 48 7.71 12.36 1.84
CA ASP A 48 7.29 12.28 3.24
C ASP A 48 8.49 12.16 4.19
N TRP A 49 8.36 12.73 5.39
CA TRP A 49 9.30 12.47 6.47
C TRP A 49 8.90 11.21 7.21
N ILE A 50 9.74 10.19 7.11
CA ILE A 50 9.48 8.87 7.69
C ILE A 50 10.49 8.48 8.76
N LYS A 51 10.05 7.73 9.77
CA LYS A 51 10.88 7.16 10.81
C LYS A 51 10.45 5.72 11.09
N GLY A 52 11.40 4.78 10.96
CA GLY A 52 11.14 3.34 10.98
C GLY A 52 11.38 2.68 9.61
N PRO A 53 11.24 1.36 9.49
CA PRO A 53 11.43 0.64 8.23
C PRO A 53 10.32 0.97 7.22
N VAL A 54 10.68 1.27 5.97
CA VAL A 54 9.73 1.57 4.89
C VAL A 54 8.69 0.45 4.69
N ARG A 55 9.08 -0.81 4.95
CA ARG A 55 8.22 -2.00 4.82
C ARG A 55 7.67 -2.51 6.15
N ALA A 56 7.54 -1.62 7.14
CA ALA A 56 6.91 -2.00 8.39
C ALA A 56 5.46 -2.48 8.15
N PRO A 57 5.03 -3.59 8.75
CA PRO A 57 3.66 -4.12 8.63
C PRO A 57 2.58 -3.15 9.15
N ALA A 58 2.95 -2.20 10.00
CA ALA A 58 2.11 -1.06 10.38
C ALA A 58 2.78 0.26 9.98
N PHE A 59 2.02 1.19 9.42
CA PHE A 59 2.42 2.58 9.23
C PHE A 59 1.37 3.56 9.77
N LEU A 60 1.85 4.60 10.44
CA LEU A 60 1.04 5.63 11.09
C LEU A 60 1.37 6.98 10.44
N ILE A 61 0.40 7.58 9.75
CA ILE A 61 0.47 8.96 9.26
C ILE A 61 -0.07 9.88 10.34
N GLU A 62 0.73 10.88 10.71
CA GLU A 62 0.31 12.00 11.56
C GLU A 62 0.33 13.31 10.77
N TYR A 63 -0.80 14.02 10.79
CA TYR A 63 -0.87 15.42 10.42
C TYR A 63 -0.56 16.30 11.64
N VAL A 64 0.58 16.97 11.60
CA VAL A 64 1.22 17.61 12.76
C VAL A 64 1.31 19.13 12.63
N ASP A 65 1.19 19.81 13.76
CA ASP A 65 1.39 21.25 13.92
C ASP A 65 2.39 21.48 15.07
N PHE A 66 3.53 22.10 14.76
CA PHE A 66 4.60 22.30 15.75
C PHE A 66 4.24 23.26 16.88
N GLN A 67 3.24 24.12 16.74
CA GLN A 67 2.79 25.04 17.80
C GLN A 67 1.64 24.45 18.64
N CYS A 68 1.12 23.29 18.25
CA CYS A 68 0.04 22.63 18.98
C CYS A 68 0.56 21.90 20.24
N PRO A 69 0.07 22.23 21.45
CA PRO A 69 0.47 21.54 22.67
C PRO A 69 0.07 20.07 22.70
N VAL A 70 -1.03 19.73 22.01
CA VAL A 70 -1.47 18.34 21.89
C VAL A 70 -0.49 17.56 21.00
N CYS A 71 -0.09 18.10 19.84
CA CYS A 71 0.94 17.49 18.99
C CYS A 71 2.27 17.26 19.73
N LYS A 72 2.71 18.20 20.59
CA LYS A 72 3.89 18.02 21.46
C LYS A 72 3.79 16.76 22.31
N ARG A 73 2.62 16.50 22.91
CA ARG A 73 2.39 15.28 23.70
C ARG A 73 2.47 14.01 22.86
N TYR A 74 1.88 14.02 21.66
CA TYR A 74 1.92 12.88 20.75
C TYR A 74 3.34 12.61 20.23
N ASN A 75 4.17 13.63 20.05
CA ASN A 75 5.57 13.43 19.66
C ASN A 75 6.34 12.54 20.66
N GLU A 76 6.11 12.71 21.96
CA GLU A 76 6.72 11.86 22.99
C GLU A 76 6.17 10.43 22.97
N ILE A 77 4.85 10.27 22.75
CA ILE A 77 4.24 8.95 22.55
C ILE A 77 4.83 8.26 21.31
N ASN A 78 5.00 8.99 20.20
CA ASN A 78 5.58 8.47 18.96
C ASN A 78 7.01 7.98 19.15
N LYS A 79 7.84 8.70 19.92
CA LYS A 79 9.19 8.24 20.29
C LYS A 79 9.15 6.91 21.03
N GLN A 80 8.22 6.75 21.97
CA GLN A 80 8.03 5.50 22.70
C GLN A 80 7.53 4.38 21.78
N LEU A 81 6.55 4.65 20.91
CA LEU A 81 6.04 3.69 19.92
C LEU A 81 7.15 3.20 19.00
N LEU A 82 7.99 4.09 18.46
CA LEU A 82 9.11 3.71 17.61
C LEU A 82 10.14 2.83 18.33
N LYS A 83 10.27 2.97 19.65
CA LYS A 83 11.13 2.12 20.48
C LYS A 83 10.53 0.73 20.70
N ASP A 84 9.24 0.65 20.98
CA ASP A 84 8.57 -0.61 21.34
C ASP A 84 8.16 -1.44 20.11
N TYR A 85 8.00 -0.79 18.97
CA TYR A 85 7.65 -1.39 17.68
C TYR A 85 8.79 -1.34 16.66
N GLN A 86 10.04 -1.38 17.12
CA GLN A 86 11.21 -1.45 16.24
C GLN A 86 11.04 -2.58 15.20
N GLY A 87 11.28 -2.25 13.93
CA GLY A 87 11.09 -3.19 12.82
C GLY A 87 9.64 -3.39 12.38
N ARG A 88 8.65 -2.97 13.17
CA ARG A 88 7.22 -3.27 12.96
C ARG A 88 6.34 -2.05 12.70
N LEU A 89 6.81 -0.84 13.01
CA LEU A 89 6.08 0.41 12.81
C LEU A 89 6.89 1.43 12.00
N LEU A 90 6.23 2.07 11.04
CA LEU A 90 6.68 3.25 10.32
C LEU A 90 5.83 4.45 10.75
N ILE A 91 6.45 5.55 11.16
CA ILE A 91 5.74 6.81 11.41
C ILE A 91 6.04 7.79 10.28
N ILE A 92 5.01 8.49 9.82
CA ILE A 92 5.03 9.41 8.69
C ILE A 92 4.49 10.76 9.17
N TYR A 93 5.30 11.82 9.07
CA TYR A 93 4.90 13.17 9.44
C TYR A 93 4.51 13.99 8.22
N ARG A 94 3.36 14.66 8.31
CA ARG A 94 2.88 15.63 7.32
C ARG A 94 2.42 16.91 7.99
N HIS A 95 2.75 18.04 7.39
CA HIS A 95 2.46 19.34 8.00
C HIS A 95 0.97 19.70 7.89
N LYS A 96 0.40 20.14 9.01
CA LYS A 96 -0.91 20.81 9.04
C LYS A 96 -0.90 22.03 9.97
N PRO A 97 -0.15 23.10 9.64
CA PRO A 97 -0.18 24.35 10.40
C PRO A 97 -1.60 24.90 10.54
N SER A 98 -2.03 25.15 11.78
CA SER A 98 -3.32 25.75 12.07
C SER A 98 -3.28 27.27 11.87
N PRO A 99 -4.32 27.88 11.26
CA PRO A 99 -4.45 29.34 11.20
C PRO A 99 -4.52 30.01 12.59
N THR A 100 -4.91 29.27 13.63
CA THR A 100 -4.95 29.78 15.01
C THR A 100 -3.57 29.79 15.69
N HIS A 101 -2.55 29.24 15.02
CA HIS A 101 -1.19 29.15 15.51
C HIS A 101 -0.26 30.00 14.64
N PRO A 102 0.01 31.26 15.02
CA PRO A 102 0.64 32.26 14.14
C PRO A 102 2.05 31.90 13.67
N TYR A 103 2.75 31.03 14.40
CA TYR A 103 4.13 30.61 14.12
C TYR A 103 4.23 29.18 13.60
N SER A 104 3.11 28.46 13.45
CA SER A 104 3.13 27.06 13.06
C SER A 104 3.73 26.85 11.67
N PHE A 105 3.38 27.70 10.70
CA PHE A 105 3.89 27.58 9.33
C PHE A 105 5.40 27.80 9.26
N ILE A 106 5.93 28.78 10.00
CA ILE A 106 7.36 29.09 10.02
C ILE A 106 8.17 28.03 10.79
N ALA A 107 7.57 27.40 11.80
CA ALA A 107 8.14 26.24 12.48
C ALA A 107 8.22 25.03 11.52
N ALA A 108 7.15 24.75 10.76
CA ALA A 108 7.17 23.71 9.72
C ALA A 108 8.23 23.98 8.65
N LEU A 109 8.34 25.23 8.19
CA LEU A 109 9.36 25.64 7.24
C LEU A 109 10.78 25.49 7.80
N SER A 110 10.98 25.74 9.10
CA SER A 110 12.26 25.54 9.78
C SER A 110 12.63 24.05 9.88
N ALA A 111 11.66 23.18 10.16
CA ALA A 111 11.87 21.73 10.12
C ALA A 111 12.26 21.24 8.71
N GLU A 112 11.55 21.69 7.68
CA GLU A 112 11.86 21.37 6.28
C GLU A 112 13.25 21.89 5.84
N ALA A 113 13.60 23.12 6.25
CA ALA A 113 14.89 23.70 5.93
C ALA A 113 16.05 22.95 6.60
N ALA A 114 15.87 22.48 7.84
CA ALA A 114 16.83 21.59 8.49
C ALA A 114 16.84 20.19 7.86
N GLY A 115 15.69 19.72 7.35
CA GLY A 115 15.56 18.46 6.64
C GLY A 115 16.41 18.38 5.38
N LYS A 116 16.55 19.48 4.63
CA LYS A 116 17.48 19.55 3.50
C LYS A 116 18.94 19.30 3.87
N GLU A 117 19.30 19.55 5.12
CA GLU A 117 20.62 19.30 5.70
C GLU A 117 20.66 17.98 6.49
N GLY A 118 19.66 17.10 6.30
CA GLY A 118 19.57 15.78 6.96
C GLY A 118 19.13 15.84 8.43
N CYS A 119 18.65 16.98 8.91
CA CYS A 119 18.40 17.24 10.33
C CYS A 119 16.91 17.48 10.67
N PHE A 120 15.97 16.96 9.87
CA PHE A 120 14.53 17.17 10.05
C PHE A 120 14.05 16.74 11.44
N TRP A 121 14.41 15.52 11.87
CA TRP A 121 13.94 14.94 13.13
C TRP A 121 14.54 15.65 14.34
N GLN A 122 15.81 16.06 14.25
CA GLN A 122 16.49 16.79 15.31
C GLN A 122 15.90 18.20 15.47
N MET A 123 15.58 18.87 14.36
CA MET A 123 14.86 20.15 14.41
C MET A 123 13.43 19.98 14.96
N THR A 124 12.73 18.94 14.53
CA THR A 124 11.40 18.56 15.07
C THR A 124 11.46 18.38 16.59
N ASP A 125 12.47 17.68 17.10
CA ASP A 125 12.67 17.48 18.53
C ASP A 125 12.89 18.82 19.26
N LEU A 126 13.77 19.69 18.75
CA LEU A 126 14.01 21.02 19.32
C LEU A 126 12.75 21.90 19.30
N LEU A 127 11.97 21.88 18.22
CA LEU A 127 10.73 22.62 18.10
C LEU A 127 9.70 22.17 19.13
N PHE A 128 9.55 20.87 19.39
CA PHE A 128 8.61 20.40 20.41
C PHE A 128 9.14 20.57 21.84
N GLU A 129 10.41 20.27 22.08
CA GLU A 129 11.03 20.41 23.40
C GLU A 129 10.92 21.86 23.89
N LYS A 130 11.24 22.82 23.02
CA LYS A 130 11.26 24.25 23.33
C LYS A 130 9.98 24.98 22.90
N GLN A 131 8.89 24.26 22.65
CA GLN A 131 7.61 24.83 22.17
C GLN A 131 7.15 26.04 23.00
N ASP A 132 7.17 25.91 24.32
CA ASP A 132 6.69 26.97 25.22
C ASP A 132 7.56 28.24 25.17
N GLU A 133 8.85 28.10 24.84
CA GLU A 133 9.78 29.23 24.69
C GLU A 133 9.47 30.02 23.42
N TRP A 134 9.47 29.35 22.26
CA TRP A 134 9.33 30.04 20.98
C TRP A 134 7.89 30.40 20.65
N ALA A 135 6.88 29.68 21.16
CA ALA A 135 5.48 30.01 20.89
C ALA A 135 5.06 31.35 21.54
N ASN A 136 5.77 31.76 22.60
CA ASN A 136 5.53 33.01 23.34
C ASN A 136 6.59 34.09 23.05
N ALA A 137 7.59 33.80 22.20
CA ALA A 137 8.64 34.73 21.88
C ALA A 137 8.13 35.85 20.97
N GLN A 138 8.66 37.07 21.17
CA GLN A 138 8.41 38.19 20.27
C GLN A 138 8.95 37.92 18.86
N ASP A 139 10.06 37.20 18.76
CA ASP A 139 10.71 36.81 17.51
C ASP A 139 11.14 35.33 17.52
N PRO A 140 10.23 34.41 17.17
CA PRO A 140 10.53 32.97 17.10
C PRO A 140 11.58 32.61 16.03
N TRP A 141 11.73 33.45 14.99
CA TRP A 141 12.72 33.20 13.93
C TRP A 141 14.14 33.21 14.46
N LYS A 142 14.44 34.12 15.39
CA LYS A 142 15.74 34.17 16.05
C LYS A 142 16.05 32.86 16.79
N LEU A 143 15.05 32.26 17.44
CA LEU A 143 15.20 30.99 18.15
C LEU A 143 15.38 29.82 17.18
N PHE A 144 14.59 29.75 16.10
CA PHE A 144 14.75 28.69 15.09
C PHE A 144 16.12 28.72 14.41
N ARG A 145 16.68 29.91 14.17
CA ARG A 145 18.05 30.09 13.69
C ARG A 145 19.08 29.54 14.69
N GLN A 146 18.91 29.83 15.99
CA GLN A 146 19.77 29.28 17.03
C GLN A 146 19.67 27.75 17.13
N TYR A 147 18.47 27.19 16.92
CA TYR A 147 18.29 25.74 16.87
C TYR A 147 19.04 25.14 15.68
N ALA A 148 18.94 25.73 14.50
CA ALA A 148 19.70 25.29 13.32
C ALA A 148 21.21 25.31 13.57
N GLN A 149 21.72 26.38 14.20
CA GLN A 149 23.13 26.48 14.59
C GLN A 149 23.54 25.37 15.57
N SER A 150 22.69 25.02 16.53
CA SER A 150 22.96 23.91 17.47
C SER A 150 22.99 22.53 16.80
N LEU A 151 22.41 22.42 15.61
CA LEU A 151 22.46 21.23 14.75
C LEU A 151 23.63 21.26 13.75
N ASN A 152 24.55 22.23 13.90
CA ASN A 152 25.67 22.48 12.98
C ASN A 152 25.23 22.83 11.55
N ILE A 153 24.04 23.42 11.40
CA ILE A 153 23.59 23.95 10.12
C ILE A 153 24.11 25.39 10.00
N ASP A 154 24.86 25.65 8.92
CA ASP A 154 25.33 26.99 8.60
C ASP A 154 24.16 27.97 8.41
N ASP A 155 24.37 29.20 8.85
CA ASP A 155 23.31 30.20 8.84
C ASP A 155 22.89 30.64 7.42
N GLU A 156 23.86 30.82 6.52
CA GLU A 156 23.57 31.18 5.14
C GLU A 156 22.83 30.04 4.45
N HIS A 157 23.21 28.79 4.74
CA HIS A 157 22.52 27.60 4.25
C HIS A 157 21.09 27.52 4.76
N PHE A 158 20.87 27.71 6.06
CA PHE A 158 19.54 27.68 6.66
C PHE A 158 18.64 28.77 6.07
N LEU A 159 19.12 30.01 6.00
CA LEU A 159 18.38 31.14 5.43
C LEU A 159 18.09 30.96 3.92
N ARG A 160 19.01 30.35 3.17
CA ARG A 160 18.78 29.98 1.76
C ARG A 160 17.70 28.91 1.64
N ASN A 161 17.73 27.88 2.47
CA ASN A 161 16.74 26.80 2.45
C ASN A 161 15.34 27.32 2.80
N LEU A 162 15.22 28.20 3.80
CA LEU A 162 13.95 28.84 4.17
C LEU A 162 13.31 29.63 3.02
N LYS A 163 14.11 30.17 2.09
CA LYS A 163 13.63 30.91 0.92
C LYS A 163 13.25 30.00 -0.25
N ASP A 164 13.43 28.68 -0.15
CA ASP A 164 13.07 27.79 -1.24
C ASP A 164 11.53 27.66 -1.38
N PRO A 165 10.95 28.08 -2.52
CA PRO A 165 9.52 27.93 -2.76
C PRO A 165 9.05 26.47 -2.75
N GLN A 166 9.92 25.48 -2.98
CA GLN A 166 9.54 24.07 -2.93
C GLN A 166 9.17 23.60 -1.52
N LEU A 167 9.80 24.17 -0.48
CA LEU A 167 9.45 23.81 0.90
C LEU A 167 8.06 24.32 1.27
N GLN A 168 7.75 25.56 0.90
CA GLN A 168 6.40 26.12 1.07
C GLN A 168 5.37 25.30 0.29
N LYS A 169 5.68 24.95 -0.97
CA LYS A 169 4.82 24.11 -1.80
C LYS A 169 4.59 22.72 -1.18
N LYS A 170 5.61 22.12 -0.56
CA LYS A 170 5.48 20.86 0.17
C LYS A 170 4.53 21.01 1.36
N ILE A 171 4.71 22.03 2.21
CA ILE A 171 3.82 22.28 3.36
C ILE A 171 2.38 22.49 2.89
N TYR A 172 2.16 23.27 1.83
CA TYR A 172 0.83 23.43 1.26
C TYR A 172 0.26 22.13 0.71
N LYS A 173 1.07 21.28 0.06
CA LYS A 173 0.65 19.95 -0.41
C LYS A 173 0.18 19.08 0.75
N ASP A 174 0.88 19.08 1.87
CA ASP A 174 0.51 18.33 3.07
C ASP A 174 -0.80 18.88 3.69
N ILE A 175 -0.98 20.20 3.72
CA ILE A 175 -2.25 20.81 4.14
C ILE A 175 -3.39 20.36 3.22
N GLN A 176 -3.20 20.40 1.90
CA GLN A 176 -4.22 19.97 0.94
C GLN A 176 -4.53 18.48 1.05
N SER A 177 -3.52 17.63 1.30
CA SER A 177 -3.74 16.20 1.51
C SER A 177 -4.55 15.94 2.78
N SER A 178 -4.32 16.72 3.84
CA SER A 178 -5.13 16.70 5.06
C SER A 178 -6.60 17.01 4.75
N LEU A 179 -6.86 18.09 4.00
CA LEU A 179 -8.21 18.52 3.66
C LEU A 179 -8.93 17.50 2.76
N ALA A 180 -8.22 16.94 1.78
CA ALA A 180 -8.74 15.92 0.88
C ALA A 180 -9.18 14.64 1.61
N LEU A 181 -8.51 14.31 2.72
CA LEU A 181 -8.87 13.17 3.59
C LEU A 181 -9.89 13.52 4.69
N GLY A 182 -10.41 14.75 4.72
CA GLY A 182 -11.30 15.23 5.78
C GLY A 182 -10.61 15.39 7.15
N ALA A 183 -9.27 15.37 7.20
CA ALA A 183 -8.49 15.65 8.41
C ALA A 183 -8.42 17.18 8.64
N THR A 184 -9.51 17.73 9.16
CA THR A 184 -9.67 19.17 9.41
C THR A 184 -9.08 19.62 10.75
N THR A 185 -8.84 18.70 11.69
CA THR A 185 -8.29 18.97 13.02
C THR A 185 -6.86 18.45 13.19
N ILE A 186 -6.16 18.97 14.20
CA ILE A 186 -4.80 18.54 14.58
C ILE A 186 -4.74 18.04 16.03
N PRO A 187 -3.91 17.02 16.32
CA PRO A 187 -3.38 16.09 15.33
C PRO A 187 -4.52 15.29 14.67
N SER A 188 -4.23 14.64 13.54
CA SER A 188 -5.10 13.62 12.95
C SER A 188 -4.24 12.44 12.53
N PHE A 189 -4.73 11.23 12.79
CA PHE A 189 -3.98 10.00 12.57
C PHE A 189 -4.67 9.06 11.57
N PHE A 190 -3.84 8.40 10.77
CA PHE A 190 -4.24 7.30 9.91
C PHE A 190 -3.29 6.12 10.12
N LEU A 191 -3.83 4.94 10.41
CA LEU A 191 -3.07 3.71 10.64
C LEU A 191 -3.44 2.72 9.54
N ASN A 192 -2.46 2.28 8.74
CA ASN A 192 -2.65 1.39 7.59
C ASN A 192 -3.83 1.81 6.69
N ALA A 193 -3.76 3.04 6.18
CA ALA A 193 -4.76 3.65 5.32
C ALA A 193 -6.17 3.84 5.93
N GLU A 194 -6.36 3.59 7.23
CA GLU A 194 -7.62 3.82 7.92
C GLU A 194 -7.51 5.00 8.89
N ARG A 195 -8.50 5.90 8.89
CA ARG A 195 -8.56 6.97 9.88
C ARG A 195 -8.85 6.38 11.26
N ILE A 196 -8.02 6.69 12.24
CA ILE A 196 -8.25 6.27 13.62
C ILE A 196 -8.71 7.45 14.48
N PRO A 197 -9.51 7.20 15.53
CA PRO A 197 -9.74 8.22 16.56
C PRO A 197 -8.40 8.56 17.23
N ASN A 198 -8.22 9.83 17.60
CA ASN A 198 -7.03 10.30 18.31
C ASN A 198 -6.88 9.56 19.66
N PRO A 199 -5.87 8.69 19.82
CA PRO A 199 -5.74 7.86 21.02
C PRO A 199 -5.38 8.71 22.25
N GLN A 200 -6.03 8.50 23.40
CA GLN A 200 -5.82 9.38 24.56
C GLN A 200 -4.51 9.08 25.31
N SER A 201 -3.95 7.89 25.09
CA SER A 201 -2.76 7.39 25.78
C SER A 201 -1.86 6.56 24.85
N TYR A 202 -0.65 6.25 25.32
CA TYR A 202 0.23 5.30 24.66
C TYR A 202 -0.43 3.90 24.58
N GLU A 203 -1.13 3.47 25.62
CA GLU A 203 -1.85 2.19 25.67
C GLU A 203 -2.94 2.11 24.59
N ASP A 204 -3.66 3.20 24.33
CA ASP A 204 -4.66 3.24 23.26
C ASP A 204 -4.01 3.06 21.88
N PHE A 205 -2.86 3.72 21.63
CA PHE A 205 -2.09 3.48 20.41
C PHE A 205 -1.62 2.02 20.32
N LYS A 206 -1.10 1.48 21.42
CA LYS A 206 -0.61 0.11 21.49
C LYS A 206 -1.71 -0.88 21.08
N ILE A 207 -2.94 -0.70 21.56
CA ILE A 207 -4.09 -1.53 21.20
C ILE A 207 -4.36 -1.46 19.70
N LEU A 208 -4.43 -0.25 19.14
CA LEU A 208 -4.71 -0.05 17.71
C LEU A 208 -3.60 -0.60 16.82
N ILE A 209 -2.33 -0.40 17.19
CA ILE A 209 -1.17 -0.89 16.46
C ILE A 209 -1.10 -2.42 16.53
N GLU A 210 -1.26 -3.04 17.71
CA GLU A 210 -1.28 -4.51 17.79
C GLU A 210 -2.44 -5.11 17.00
N ALA A 211 -3.64 -4.51 17.05
CA ALA A 211 -4.76 -4.93 16.21
C ALA A 211 -4.43 -4.83 14.72
N SER A 212 -3.82 -3.72 14.30
CA SER A 212 -3.34 -3.51 12.93
C SER A 212 -2.27 -4.55 12.54
N LEU A 213 -1.33 -4.86 13.42
CA LEU A 213 -0.30 -5.86 13.18
C LEU A 213 -0.88 -7.28 13.07
N ILE A 214 -1.85 -7.64 13.90
CA ILE A 214 -2.57 -8.93 13.79
C ILE A 214 -3.32 -9.01 12.46
N LYS A 215 -3.99 -7.92 12.05
CA LYS A 215 -4.63 -7.81 10.74
C LYS A 215 -3.59 -7.99 9.64
N SER A 216 -2.51 -7.21 9.63
CA SER A 216 -1.45 -7.29 8.62
C SER A 216 -0.82 -8.69 8.50
N LYS A 217 -0.56 -9.39 9.62
CA LYS A 217 0.00 -10.76 9.62
C LYS A 217 -0.95 -11.78 9.01
N LYS A 218 -2.26 -11.59 9.14
CA LYS A 218 -3.26 -12.43 8.46
C LYS A 218 -3.38 -12.09 6.97
N THR A 219 -3.02 -10.86 6.61
CA THR A 219 -3.20 -10.22 5.31
C THR A 219 -1.88 -10.15 4.51
N GLN A 220 -0.87 -10.99 4.80
CA GLN A 220 0.46 -10.94 4.15
C GLN A 220 0.84 -12.28 3.51
N VAL A 221 -0.08 -12.88 2.75
CA VAL A 221 0.33 -13.98 1.86
C VAL A 221 0.64 -13.32 0.54
N HIS A 222 1.91 -13.23 0.20
CA HIS A 222 2.38 -12.71 -1.08
C HIS A 222 3.50 -13.64 -1.50
N GLU A 223 3.12 -14.68 -2.21
CA GLU A 223 4.01 -15.79 -2.53
C GLU A 223 4.05 -16.00 -4.04
N HIS A 224 5.25 -16.26 -4.56
CA HIS A 224 5.46 -16.55 -5.96
C HIS A 224 5.98 -17.96 -6.11
N ALA A 225 5.41 -18.75 -7.00
CA ALA A 225 5.85 -20.13 -7.28
C ALA A 225 5.96 -20.34 -8.79
N ASP A 226 7.02 -21.01 -9.24
CA ASP A 226 7.16 -21.44 -10.62
C ASP A 226 6.25 -22.62 -10.91
N ILE A 227 5.55 -22.60 -12.03
CA ILE A 227 4.63 -23.66 -12.44
C ILE A 227 4.84 -24.08 -13.89
N ARG A 228 4.89 -25.39 -14.09
CA ARG A 228 4.92 -26.04 -15.41
C ARG A 228 3.90 -27.16 -15.44
N VAL A 229 3.06 -27.18 -16.47
CA VAL A 229 2.11 -28.27 -16.72
C VAL A 229 2.44 -28.90 -18.07
N VAL A 230 2.65 -30.22 -18.10
CA VAL A 230 3.01 -30.97 -19.31
C VAL A 230 2.06 -32.13 -19.48
N LEU A 231 1.35 -32.17 -20.61
CA LEU A 231 0.34 -33.17 -20.90
C LEU A 231 0.70 -33.90 -22.21
N ASP A 232 1.02 -35.18 -22.12
CA ASP A 232 1.51 -36.01 -23.24
C ASP A 232 2.69 -35.35 -23.99
N GLY A 233 3.66 -34.85 -23.23
CA GLY A 233 4.85 -34.18 -23.76
C GLY A 233 4.60 -32.76 -24.32
N LYS A 234 3.39 -32.22 -24.19
CA LYS A 234 3.06 -30.86 -24.61
C LYS A 234 2.90 -29.94 -23.40
N PRO A 235 3.73 -28.90 -23.24
CA PRO A 235 3.53 -27.92 -22.18
C PRO A 235 2.26 -27.12 -22.43
N VAL A 236 1.53 -26.79 -21.37
CA VAL A 236 0.42 -25.84 -21.41
C VAL A 236 1.00 -24.43 -21.52
N ASP A 237 0.50 -23.66 -22.49
CA ASP A 237 0.92 -22.27 -22.70
C ASP A 237 0.05 -21.30 -21.88
N PHE A 238 0.56 -20.95 -20.70
CA PHE A 238 -0.05 -19.99 -19.80
C PHE A 238 0.19 -18.53 -20.20
N SER A 239 1.03 -18.25 -21.21
CA SER A 239 1.24 -16.87 -21.71
C SER A 239 0.06 -16.36 -22.55
N LEU A 240 -0.87 -17.25 -22.92
CA LEU A 240 -2.06 -16.88 -23.68
C LEU A 240 -2.90 -15.83 -22.92
N PRO A 241 -3.44 -14.80 -23.61
CA PRO A 241 -4.15 -13.70 -22.95
C PRO A 241 -5.30 -14.10 -22.04
N LYS A 242 -5.96 -15.24 -22.30
CA LYS A 242 -7.06 -15.77 -21.47
C LYS A 242 -6.66 -16.23 -20.06
N PHE A 243 -5.37 -16.48 -19.83
CA PHE A 243 -4.83 -16.91 -18.54
C PHE A 243 -4.04 -15.80 -17.83
N GLN A 244 -3.88 -14.64 -18.49
CA GLN A 244 -3.07 -13.55 -17.97
C GLN A 244 -3.96 -12.51 -17.30
N SER A 245 -3.64 -12.19 -16.04
CA SER A 245 -4.22 -11.04 -15.35
C SER A 245 -3.74 -9.74 -15.97
N LYS A 246 -4.57 -8.70 -15.90
CA LYS A 246 -4.15 -7.32 -16.14
C LYS A 246 -4.04 -6.62 -14.80
N TYR A 247 -3.19 -5.61 -14.74
CA TYR A 247 -2.97 -4.85 -13.53
C TYR A 247 -4.28 -4.19 -13.04
N GLY A 248 -4.71 -4.51 -11.82
CA GLY A 248 -5.97 -4.05 -11.22
C GLY A 248 -7.22 -4.74 -11.77
N GLN A 249 -7.05 -5.78 -12.61
CA GLN A 249 -8.09 -6.61 -13.19
C GLN A 249 -7.61 -8.07 -13.24
N GLU A 250 -7.32 -8.60 -12.06
CA GLU A 250 -6.88 -9.97 -11.87
C GLU A 250 -8.02 -10.94 -12.20
N LEU A 251 -7.67 -12.07 -12.83
CA LEU A 251 -8.66 -13.13 -13.10
C LEU A 251 -9.27 -13.69 -11.82
N ASP A 252 -8.47 -13.77 -10.76
CA ASP A 252 -8.91 -14.10 -9.41
C ASP A 252 -8.09 -13.29 -8.38
N PRO A 253 -8.76 -12.73 -7.35
CA PRO A 253 -8.12 -11.84 -6.38
C PRO A 253 -7.20 -12.55 -5.38
N TYR A 254 -7.24 -13.88 -5.30
CA TYR A 254 -6.47 -14.66 -4.32
C TYR A 254 -5.32 -15.43 -4.94
N VAL A 255 -5.43 -15.83 -6.19
CA VAL A 255 -4.33 -16.47 -6.93
C VAL A 255 -4.46 -16.20 -8.42
N HIS A 256 -3.36 -15.88 -9.07
CA HIS A 256 -3.33 -15.72 -10.53
C HIS A 256 -1.93 -15.98 -11.07
N LEU A 257 -1.78 -15.93 -12.38
CA LEU A 257 -0.45 -15.89 -12.99
C LEU A 257 0.07 -14.46 -12.99
N HIS A 258 1.33 -14.31 -12.61
CA HIS A 258 2.02 -13.03 -12.53
C HIS A 258 1.92 -12.27 -13.87
N HIS A 259 1.73 -10.94 -13.81
CA HIS A 259 1.38 -10.13 -14.98
C HIS A 259 2.44 -10.22 -16.09
N GLY A 260 2.07 -10.82 -17.22
CA GLY A 260 2.97 -11.00 -18.36
C GLY A 260 3.95 -12.17 -18.20
N ASN A 261 3.85 -12.95 -17.11
CA ASN A 261 4.65 -14.13 -16.87
C ASN A 261 3.78 -15.35 -16.53
N GLY A 262 3.41 -16.11 -17.56
CA GLY A 262 2.65 -17.36 -17.42
C GLY A 262 3.38 -18.51 -16.73
N LYS A 263 4.63 -18.34 -16.30
CA LYS A 263 5.38 -19.37 -15.58
C LYS A 263 5.32 -19.19 -14.07
N VAL A 264 4.89 -18.04 -13.59
CA VAL A 264 4.89 -17.72 -12.16
C VAL A 264 3.46 -17.60 -11.67
N LEU A 265 3.07 -18.51 -10.79
CA LEU A 265 1.89 -18.40 -9.95
C LEU A 265 2.15 -17.37 -8.86
N HIS A 266 1.19 -16.48 -8.65
CA HIS A 266 1.21 -15.43 -7.65
C HIS A 266 0.01 -15.60 -6.72
N LYS A 267 0.27 -15.77 -5.42
CA LYS A 267 -0.74 -16.09 -4.40
C LYS A 267 -0.84 -14.99 -3.35
N HIS A 268 -2.08 -14.55 -3.09
CA HIS A 268 -2.42 -13.48 -2.15
C HIS A 268 -3.13 -13.97 -0.88
N LYS A 269 -3.35 -15.29 -0.72
CA LYS A 269 -4.12 -15.85 0.40
C LYS A 269 -3.70 -17.27 0.79
N ASN A 270 -3.77 -17.56 2.10
CA ASN A 270 -3.51 -18.90 2.65
C ASN A 270 -4.69 -19.84 2.33
N GLY A 271 -4.41 -21.14 2.23
CA GLY A 271 -5.40 -22.17 1.93
C GLY A 271 -5.78 -22.23 0.45
N ILE A 272 -5.13 -21.45 -0.42
CA ILE A 272 -5.33 -21.57 -1.87
C ILE A 272 -4.48 -22.72 -2.39
N ASN A 273 -5.16 -23.78 -2.82
CA ASN A 273 -4.52 -24.97 -3.37
C ASN A 273 -4.51 -24.97 -4.91
N LEU A 274 -3.75 -25.90 -5.50
CA LEU A 274 -3.63 -26.03 -6.95
C LEU A 274 -4.98 -26.32 -7.63
N GLY A 275 -5.87 -27.09 -6.99
CA GLY A 275 -7.22 -27.33 -7.50
C GLY A 275 -8.02 -26.04 -7.68
N TYR A 276 -8.00 -25.16 -6.67
CA TYR A 276 -8.61 -23.82 -6.75
C TYR A 276 -7.96 -23.01 -7.86
N PHE A 277 -6.62 -22.92 -7.90
CA PHE A 277 -5.91 -22.17 -8.93
C PHE A 277 -6.31 -22.61 -10.35
N PHE A 278 -6.27 -23.90 -10.66
CA PHE A 278 -6.65 -24.38 -11.99
C PHE A 278 -8.12 -24.11 -12.33
N LYS A 279 -9.01 -24.17 -11.33
CA LYS A 279 -10.41 -23.81 -11.49
C LYS A 279 -10.61 -22.35 -11.91
N THR A 280 -9.80 -21.42 -11.40
CA THR A 280 -9.83 -20.00 -11.84
C THR A 280 -9.50 -19.83 -13.32
N LEU A 281 -8.71 -20.76 -13.89
CA LEU A 281 -8.34 -20.78 -15.31
C LEU A 281 -9.31 -21.58 -16.17
N GLY A 282 -10.46 -22.01 -15.63
CA GLY A 282 -11.43 -22.86 -16.32
C GLY A 282 -10.97 -24.31 -16.51
N MET A 283 -9.94 -24.74 -15.78
CA MET A 283 -9.42 -26.10 -15.77
C MET A 283 -9.94 -26.87 -14.54
N ASP A 284 -9.79 -28.19 -14.55
CA ASP A 284 -10.18 -29.04 -13.42
C ASP A 284 -9.00 -29.93 -13.05
N PHE A 285 -8.52 -29.80 -11.82
CA PHE A 285 -7.42 -30.62 -11.31
C PHE A 285 -7.90 -31.34 -10.05
N GLY A 286 -7.85 -32.67 -10.11
CA GLY A 286 -8.14 -33.53 -8.98
C GLY A 286 -7.02 -34.53 -8.73
N LYS A 287 -7.24 -35.40 -7.76
CA LYS A 287 -6.26 -36.40 -7.30
C LYS A 287 -5.77 -37.35 -8.42
N ASP A 288 -6.61 -37.64 -9.39
CA ASP A 288 -6.40 -38.65 -10.43
C ASP A 288 -6.74 -38.16 -11.85
N HIS A 289 -6.94 -36.86 -12.04
CA HIS A 289 -7.28 -36.32 -13.35
C HIS A 289 -6.86 -34.86 -13.51
N PHE A 290 -6.70 -34.46 -14.76
CA PHE A 290 -6.59 -33.06 -15.15
C PHE A 290 -7.45 -32.80 -16.39
N THR A 291 -8.24 -31.74 -16.40
CA THR A 291 -9.05 -31.32 -17.54
C THR A 291 -8.63 -29.92 -17.96
N LEU A 292 -8.28 -29.75 -19.23
CA LEU A 292 -7.99 -28.44 -19.82
C LEU A 292 -9.26 -27.59 -19.92
N ASP A 293 -9.07 -26.29 -20.10
CA ASP A 293 -10.14 -25.32 -20.38
C ASP A 293 -10.92 -25.63 -21.67
N THR A 294 -10.33 -26.42 -22.56
CA THR A 294 -10.99 -26.97 -23.76
C THR A 294 -11.93 -28.15 -23.47
N GLY A 295 -11.99 -28.63 -22.23
CA GLY A 295 -12.73 -29.82 -21.82
C GLY A 295 -12.00 -31.14 -22.05
N LYS A 296 -10.78 -31.13 -22.62
CA LYS A 296 -9.99 -32.35 -22.80
C LYS A 296 -9.48 -32.87 -21.45
N ARG A 297 -9.86 -34.10 -21.11
CA ARG A 297 -9.54 -34.78 -19.85
C ARG A 297 -8.36 -35.75 -19.99
N PHE A 298 -7.53 -35.82 -18.96
CA PHE A 298 -6.33 -36.64 -18.86
C PHE A 298 -6.39 -37.44 -17.55
N GLU A 299 -6.44 -38.77 -17.67
CA GLU A 299 -6.56 -39.71 -16.54
C GLU A 299 -5.51 -40.82 -16.69
N PRO A 300 -4.88 -41.28 -15.58
CA PRO A 300 -3.93 -42.38 -15.62
C PRO A 300 -4.54 -43.63 -16.26
N SER A 301 -3.83 -44.23 -17.21
CA SER A 301 -4.26 -45.44 -17.89
C SER A 301 -3.08 -46.15 -18.55
N GLY A 302 -2.99 -47.47 -18.38
CA GLY A 302 -1.86 -48.27 -18.86
C GLY A 302 -0.53 -47.76 -18.28
N ASN A 303 0.39 -47.33 -19.15
CA ASN A 303 1.68 -46.76 -18.75
C ASN A 303 1.63 -45.23 -18.52
N LYS A 304 0.47 -44.58 -18.66
CA LYS A 304 0.35 -43.14 -18.44
C LYS A 304 0.04 -42.84 -16.98
N VAL A 305 0.77 -41.90 -16.41
CA VAL A 305 0.65 -41.44 -15.02
C VAL A 305 0.37 -39.95 -14.98
N LEU A 306 -0.37 -39.51 -13.95
CA LEU A 306 -0.51 -38.12 -13.55
C LEU A 306 0.27 -37.93 -12.24
N LEU A 307 1.25 -37.03 -12.23
CA LEU A 307 2.15 -36.83 -11.11
C LEU A 307 2.35 -35.33 -10.86
N LEU A 308 2.30 -34.95 -9.59
CA LEU A 308 2.73 -33.63 -9.14
C LEU A 308 4.14 -33.75 -8.55
N PHE A 309 5.01 -32.82 -8.89
CA PHE A 309 6.30 -32.63 -8.24
C PHE A 309 6.43 -31.20 -7.74
N VAL A 310 7.00 -31.05 -6.55
CA VAL A 310 7.34 -29.77 -5.95
C VAL A 310 8.81 -29.83 -5.53
N ASN A 311 9.61 -28.87 -6.01
CA ASN A 311 11.04 -28.79 -5.72
C ASN A 311 11.78 -30.12 -6.02
N GLY A 312 11.40 -30.77 -7.13
CA GLY A 312 11.97 -32.03 -7.59
C GLY A 312 11.48 -33.29 -6.85
N ARG A 313 10.57 -33.16 -5.88
CA ARG A 313 10.04 -34.30 -5.11
C ARG A 313 8.58 -34.55 -5.47
N LYS A 314 8.21 -35.82 -5.62
CA LYS A 314 6.83 -36.22 -5.87
C LYS A 314 5.94 -35.79 -4.69
N GLU A 315 4.85 -35.11 -4.98
CA GLU A 315 3.93 -34.53 -4.00
C GLU A 315 2.58 -35.28 -4.03
N PRO A 316 2.19 -35.99 -2.96
CA PRO A 316 0.96 -36.79 -2.93
C PRO A 316 -0.33 -35.98 -2.77
N LEU A 317 -0.27 -34.72 -2.30
CA LEU A 317 -1.47 -33.91 -2.07
C LEU A 317 -2.17 -33.50 -3.38
N MET A 318 -1.47 -33.55 -4.52
CA MET A 318 -2.03 -33.27 -5.85
C MET A 318 -2.80 -31.92 -5.86
N ASP A 319 -4.10 -31.95 -6.12
CA ASP A 319 -4.98 -30.78 -6.15
C ASP A 319 -5.08 -30.05 -4.81
N ALA A 320 -4.92 -30.77 -3.70
CA ALA A 320 -4.95 -30.20 -2.36
C ALA A 320 -3.63 -29.55 -1.94
N TYR A 321 -2.57 -29.63 -2.75
CA TYR A 321 -1.31 -28.97 -2.45
C TYR A 321 -1.47 -27.45 -2.47
N GLU A 322 -1.05 -26.78 -1.40
CA GLU A 322 -0.98 -25.33 -1.31
C GLU A 322 0.43 -24.85 -1.73
N PRO A 323 0.56 -24.14 -2.87
CA PRO A 323 1.83 -23.58 -3.31
C PRO A 323 2.42 -22.66 -2.24
N LYS A 324 3.74 -22.76 -2.04
CA LYS A 324 4.51 -21.88 -1.17
C LYS A 324 5.45 -21.03 -1.99
N ASP A 325 5.88 -19.93 -1.38
CA ASP A 325 6.85 -19.02 -2.00
C ASP A 325 8.15 -19.76 -2.38
N LEU A 326 8.61 -19.51 -3.61
CA LEU A 326 9.74 -20.14 -4.31
C LEU A 326 9.56 -21.62 -4.69
N ASP A 327 8.37 -22.19 -4.56
CA ASP A 327 8.15 -23.56 -5.04
C ASP A 327 8.35 -23.65 -6.55
N ARG A 328 9.01 -24.73 -6.98
CA ARG A 328 9.12 -25.13 -8.40
C ARG A 328 8.23 -26.33 -8.65
N ILE A 329 7.10 -26.09 -9.31
CA ILE A 329 5.99 -27.02 -9.44
C ILE A 329 5.94 -27.59 -10.87
N LEU A 330 5.88 -28.92 -10.97
CA LEU A 330 5.63 -29.64 -12.22
C LEU A 330 4.38 -30.52 -12.07
N LEU A 331 3.36 -30.28 -12.88
CA LEU A 331 2.28 -31.25 -13.11
C LEU A 331 2.56 -32.00 -14.43
N TYR A 332 2.77 -33.30 -14.33
CA TYR A 332 3.15 -34.16 -15.44
C TYR A 332 2.07 -35.21 -15.72
N PHE A 333 1.59 -35.25 -16.96
CA PHE A 333 0.83 -36.36 -17.51
C PHE A 333 1.56 -36.97 -18.69
N GLY A 334 1.90 -38.26 -18.63
CA GLY A 334 2.63 -38.94 -19.70
C GLY A 334 3.12 -40.33 -19.29
N PRO A 335 3.99 -40.98 -20.09
CA PRO A 335 4.56 -42.28 -19.76
C PRO A 335 5.28 -42.25 -18.41
N ASN A 336 5.18 -43.34 -17.64
CA ASN A 336 5.95 -43.49 -16.39
C ASN A 336 7.44 -43.75 -16.71
N SER A 337 8.17 -42.69 -17.05
CA SER A 337 9.58 -42.72 -17.46
C SER A 337 10.36 -41.69 -16.67
N GLU A 338 11.33 -42.17 -15.87
CA GLU A 338 12.19 -41.31 -15.06
C GLU A 338 12.97 -40.31 -15.92
N GLU A 339 13.45 -40.74 -17.10
CA GLU A 339 14.19 -39.89 -18.03
C GLU A 339 13.33 -38.72 -18.54
N LEU A 340 12.09 -38.99 -18.96
CA LEU A 340 11.18 -37.95 -19.44
C LEU A 340 10.78 -36.99 -18.31
N ILE A 341 10.50 -37.52 -17.12
CA ILE A 341 10.14 -36.71 -15.95
C ILE A 341 11.31 -35.83 -15.53
N ALA A 342 12.54 -36.37 -15.47
CA ALA A 342 13.73 -35.61 -15.12
C ALA A 342 13.99 -34.48 -16.12
N LYS A 343 13.76 -34.71 -17.41
CA LYS A 343 13.84 -33.68 -18.45
C LYS A 343 12.84 -32.55 -18.19
N GLU A 344 11.59 -32.86 -17.86
CA GLU A 344 10.58 -31.82 -17.60
C GLU A 344 10.83 -31.07 -16.28
N LEU A 345 11.34 -31.75 -15.25
CA LEU A 345 11.75 -31.11 -13.98
C LEU A 345 12.86 -30.07 -14.19
N ALA A 346 13.82 -30.36 -15.06
CA ALA A 346 14.89 -29.43 -15.40
C ALA A 346 14.39 -28.17 -16.14
N LEU A 347 13.21 -28.25 -16.77
CA LEU A 347 12.58 -27.16 -17.53
C LEU A 347 11.58 -26.33 -16.72
N VAL A 348 11.29 -26.70 -15.47
CA VAL A 348 10.54 -25.81 -14.56
C VAL A 348 11.40 -24.56 -14.35
N SER A 349 10.82 -23.38 -14.49
CA SER A 349 11.56 -22.13 -14.30
C SER A 349 11.98 -21.95 -12.84
N ASP A 350 12.74 -20.88 -12.63
CA ASP A 350 13.15 -20.37 -11.31
C ASP A 350 12.96 -18.84 -11.32
N GLU A 351 11.88 -18.39 -11.96
CA GLU A 351 11.56 -16.97 -12.17
C GLU A 351 10.81 -16.36 -10.99
N ALA A 352 10.12 -17.18 -10.16
CA ALA A 352 9.47 -16.71 -8.94
C ALA A 352 10.45 -15.99 -7.99
N CYS A 353 11.71 -16.41 -8.01
CA CYS A 353 12.80 -15.82 -7.25
C CYS A 353 13.06 -14.33 -7.58
N ILE A 354 12.64 -13.83 -8.75
CA ILE A 354 12.74 -12.40 -9.10
C ILE A 354 11.79 -11.54 -8.26
N TYR A 355 10.67 -12.12 -7.83
CA TYR A 355 9.57 -11.40 -7.19
C TYR A 355 9.52 -11.61 -5.67
N SER A 356 10.30 -12.56 -5.14
CA SER A 356 10.34 -12.88 -3.71
C SER A 356 11.47 -12.17 -2.95
N LEU A 357 11.16 -11.73 -1.73
CA LEU A 357 12.14 -11.18 -0.78
C LEU A 357 13.12 -12.21 -0.23
N LYS A 358 12.85 -13.50 -0.42
CA LYS A 358 13.74 -14.59 0.02
C LYS A 358 14.91 -14.83 -0.93
N CYS A 359 14.94 -14.12 -2.06
CA CYS A 359 15.96 -14.23 -3.11
C CYS A 359 16.77 -12.92 -3.31
N PRO A 360 17.40 -12.36 -2.24
CA PRO A 360 18.03 -11.04 -2.31
C PRO A 360 19.19 -10.95 -3.31
N GLN A 361 19.79 -12.08 -3.70
CA GLN A 361 20.88 -12.10 -4.68
C GLN A 361 20.44 -11.72 -6.10
N ARG A 362 19.13 -11.73 -6.38
CA ARG A 362 18.57 -11.34 -7.69
C ARG A 362 18.08 -9.90 -7.75
N GLY A 363 18.38 -9.11 -6.71
CA GLY A 363 17.98 -7.72 -6.60
C GLY A 363 16.76 -7.52 -5.70
N MET A 364 16.34 -6.27 -5.56
CA MET A 364 15.09 -5.93 -4.90
C MET A 364 13.95 -6.28 -5.86
N PRO A 365 12.93 -7.08 -5.44
CA PRO A 365 11.83 -7.40 -6.33
C PRO A 365 11.12 -6.12 -6.77
N PRO A 366 10.58 -6.09 -8.01
CA PRO A 366 9.87 -4.93 -8.53
C PRO A 366 8.70 -4.54 -7.61
N GLU A 367 8.33 -3.26 -7.61
CA GLU A 367 7.13 -2.82 -6.89
C GLU A 367 5.90 -3.48 -7.53
N GLU A 368 5.14 -4.23 -6.73
CA GLU A 368 3.87 -4.85 -7.10
C GLU A 368 2.78 -4.21 -6.23
N GLU A 369 1.80 -3.51 -6.81
CA GLU A 369 0.61 -3.11 -6.05
C GLU A 369 -0.20 -4.37 -5.74
N CYS A 370 -0.37 -4.68 -4.46
CA CYS A 370 -1.36 -5.65 -4.02
C CYS A 370 -2.75 -5.17 -4.46
N THR A 371 -3.40 -5.91 -5.35
CA THR A 371 -4.70 -5.55 -5.91
C THR A 371 -5.83 -5.98 -4.97
N GLY A 372 -5.98 -5.25 -3.86
CA GLY A 372 -6.94 -5.55 -2.79
C GLY A 372 -7.76 -4.34 -2.34
N GLN A 373 -8.35 -3.55 -3.25
CA GLN A 373 -9.28 -2.51 -2.84
C GLN A 373 -10.49 -3.12 -2.10
N LEU A 374 -10.62 -2.78 -0.80
CA LEU A 374 -11.64 -3.19 0.19
C LEU A 374 -11.23 -4.36 1.11
N GLY A 375 -10.49 -4.05 2.18
CA GLY A 375 -10.75 -4.64 3.51
C GLY A 375 -10.92 -6.16 3.64
N SER A 376 -10.04 -6.99 3.07
CA SER A 376 -9.75 -8.36 3.51
C SER A 376 -8.72 -8.94 2.54
N ASP A 377 -7.62 -9.49 3.06
CA ASP A 377 -6.53 -10.13 2.30
C ASP A 377 -5.78 -9.19 1.32
N CYS A 378 -4.46 -9.09 1.53
CA CYS A 378 -3.42 -8.27 0.88
C CYS A 378 -3.87 -6.94 0.24
N GLN A 379 -3.63 -5.84 0.94
CA GLN A 379 -3.56 -4.49 0.36
C GLN A 379 -2.13 -4.02 0.17
#